data_AF-A0A2N2VVM3-F1
#
_entry.id   AF-A0A2N2VVM3-F1
#
_cell.length_a   1.000
_cell.length_b   1.000
_cell.length_c   1.000
_cell.angle_alpha   90.00
_cell.angle_beta   90.00
_cell.angle_gamma   90.00
#
_symmetry.space_group_name_H-M   'P 1'
#
loop_
_entity.id
_entity.type
_entity.pdbx_description
1 polymer ?
#
loop_
_entity_poly.entity_id
_entity_poly.type
_entity_poly.pdbx_seq_one_letter_code
_entity_poly.pdbx_strand_id
1 'polypeptide(L)'
;MFDSISVCLSKGLGAPVGSVLLGDKEFIRKARRIRKVFGGGMRQAGYLAAAGIYALDNHVERLKDDHHRAAILADSLIKLKWIAEVIPVETNILIFKVKAPLLAMDVARYLKTKGLLSIAIDKYAIRLVTHLDFNDEMLTETLKILKEISF
;
A
#
# COMPACT_ATOMS: atom_id res chain seq x y z
N MET A 1 15.87 20.07 -4.48
CA MET A 1 14.61 20.83 -4.64
C MET A 1 13.92 20.29 -5.89
N PHE A 2 12.59 20.18 -5.92
CA PHE A 2 11.83 19.59 -7.04
C PHE A 2 11.07 20.67 -7.83
N ASP A 3 11.04 20.54 -9.16
CA ASP A 3 10.30 21.47 -10.05
C ASP A 3 8.81 21.10 -10.20
N SER A 4 8.47 19.83 -10.00
CA SER A 4 7.10 19.32 -10.00
C SER A 4 6.96 18.12 -9.07
N ILE A 5 5.74 17.91 -8.57
CA ILE A 5 5.41 16.83 -7.64
C ILE A 5 4.10 16.18 -8.08
N SER A 6 4.04 14.86 -8.06
CA SER A 6 2.80 14.11 -8.25
C SER A 6 2.41 13.42 -6.94
N VAL A 7 1.17 13.60 -6.51
CA VAL A 7 0.64 13.01 -5.27
C VAL A 7 -0.60 12.18 -5.59
N CYS A 8 -0.58 10.90 -5.21
CA CYS A 8 -1.75 10.05 -5.33
C CYS A 8 -2.68 10.24 -4.13
N LEU A 9 -3.97 10.46 -4.41
CA LEU A 9 -5.01 10.57 -3.37
C LEU A 9 -5.70 9.23 -3.12
N SER A 10 -5.66 8.32 -4.10
CA SER A 10 -6.36 7.03 -4.06
C SER A 10 -5.52 5.85 -3.59
N LYS A 11 -4.67 6.09 -2.59
CA LYS A 11 -3.85 5.04 -1.92
C LYS A 11 -4.08 5.10 -0.42
N GLY A 12 -3.05 5.31 0.40
CA GLY A 12 -3.17 5.42 1.86
C GLY A 12 -4.08 6.56 2.34
N LEU A 13 -4.32 7.57 1.49
CA LEU A 13 -5.28 8.65 1.74
C LEU A 13 -6.76 8.23 1.54
N GLY A 14 -7.04 7.10 0.89
CA GLY A 14 -8.39 6.53 0.83
C GLY A 14 -9.40 7.25 -0.09
N ALA A 15 -8.99 8.22 -0.91
CA ALA A 15 -9.88 8.77 -1.92
C ALA A 15 -10.21 7.68 -2.98
N PRO A 16 -11.43 7.62 -3.53
CA PRO A 16 -11.79 6.55 -4.46
C PRO A 16 -11.04 6.65 -5.79
N VAL A 17 -10.77 7.87 -6.26
CA VAL A 17 -10.04 8.15 -7.51
C VAL A 17 -9.26 9.44 -7.34
N GLY A 18 -8.06 9.50 -7.90
CA GLY A 18 -7.41 10.78 -8.19
C GLY A 18 -5.94 10.86 -7.84
N SER A 19 -5.27 11.78 -8.51
CA SER A 19 -3.92 12.24 -8.20
C SER A 19 -3.83 13.71 -8.57
N VAL A 20 -2.94 14.46 -7.92
CA VAL A 20 -2.68 15.87 -8.18
C VAL A 20 -1.25 16.06 -8.66
N LEU A 21 -1.09 16.88 -9.70
CA LEU A 21 0.20 17.31 -10.22
C LEU A 21 0.41 18.77 -9.81
N LEU A 22 1.52 19.03 -9.13
CA LEU A 22 1.94 20.34 -8.67
C LEU A 22 3.18 20.78 -9.46
N GLY A 23 3.31 22.08 -9.67
CA GLY A 23 4.42 22.72 -10.37
C GLY A 23 4.08 24.18 -10.63
N ASP A 24 4.95 24.91 -11.35
CA ASP A 24 4.70 26.31 -11.67
C ASP A 24 3.50 26.51 -12.62
N LYS A 25 3.08 27.77 -12.79
CA LYS A 25 1.93 28.13 -13.62
C LYS A 25 2.11 27.75 -15.10
N GLU A 26 3.32 27.88 -15.65
CA GLU A 26 3.59 27.56 -17.05
C GLU A 26 3.56 26.06 -17.29
N PHE A 27 4.17 25.29 -16.40
CA PHE A 27 4.15 23.85 -16.35
C PHE A 27 2.73 23.31 -16.28
N ILE A 28 1.92 23.77 -15.32
CA ILE A 28 0.53 23.32 -15.15
C ILE A 28 -0.34 23.72 -16.36
N ARG A 29 -0.07 24.86 -17.01
CA ARG A 29 -0.75 25.22 -18.27
C ARG A 29 -0.48 24.20 -19.38
N LYS A 30 0.78 23.78 -19.56
CA LYS A 30 1.14 22.72 -20.53
C LYS A 30 0.55 21.37 -20.14
N ALA A 31 0.65 20.99 -18.87
CA ALA A 31 0.11 19.73 -18.34
C ALA A 31 -1.41 19.61 -18.53
N ARG A 32 -2.18 20.69 -18.37
CA ARG A 32 -3.63 20.68 -18.64
C ARG A 32 -3.98 20.39 -20.10
N ARG A 33 -3.16 20.87 -21.06
CA ARG A 33 -3.32 20.52 -22.47
C ARG A 33 -3.07 19.04 -22.70
N ILE A 34 -1.98 18.51 -22.14
CA ILE A 34 -1.64 17.08 -22.19
C ILE A 34 -2.78 16.24 -21.57
N ARG A 35 -3.27 16.62 -20.38
CA ARG A 35 -4.42 15.97 -19.73
C ARG A 35 -5.63 15.86 -20.65
N LYS A 36 -5.91 16.89 -21.47
CA LYS A 36 -7.02 16.86 -22.43
C LYS A 36 -6.76 15.90 -23.58
N VAL A 37 -5.53 15.83 -24.10
CA VAL A 37 -5.12 14.92 -25.19
C VAL A 37 -5.25 13.46 -24.74
N PHE A 38 -4.80 13.14 -23.53
CA PHE A 38 -4.90 11.80 -22.94
C PHE A 38 -6.29 11.47 -22.37
N GLY A 39 -7.29 12.33 -22.54
CA GLY A 39 -8.68 12.05 -22.11
C GLY A 39 -8.97 12.29 -20.63
N GLY A 40 -8.02 12.77 -19.82
CA GLY A 40 -8.22 13.07 -18.39
C GLY A 40 -9.02 14.35 -18.10
N GLY A 41 -9.56 15.02 -19.12
CA GLY A 41 -10.41 16.21 -19.00
C GLY A 41 -11.86 15.86 -18.64
N MET A 42 -12.07 15.32 -17.44
CA MET A 42 -13.39 14.91 -16.94
C MET A 42 -14.34 16.10 -16.76
N ARG A 43 -15.65 15.83 -16.76
CA ARG A 43 -16.71 16.83 -16.53
C ARG A 43 -16.98 17.02 -15.04
N GLN A 44 -18.09 16.48 -14.50
CA GLN A 44 -18.53 16.65 -13.12
C GLN A 44 -17.64 15.90 -12.10
N ALA A 45 -16.32 16.12 -12.15
CA ALA A 45 -15.32 15.52 -11.27
C ALA A 45 -15.27 16.13 -9.86
N GLY A 46 -16.15 17.09 -9.56
CA GLY A 46 -16.23 17.75 -8.26
C GLY A 46 -16.46 16.78 -7.10
N TYR A 47 -17.26 15.72 -7.31
CA TYR A 47 -17.47 14.66 -6.30
C TYR A 47 -16.17 13.93 -5.94
N LEU A 48 -15.35 13.60 -6.94
CA LEU A 48 -14.04 12.96 -6.72
C LEU A 48 -13.06 13.93 -6.06
N ALA A 49 -13.07 15.20 -6.47
CA ALA A 49 -12.24 16.23 -5.87
C ALA A 49 -12.61 16.47 -4.40
N ALA A 50 -13.89 16.46 -4.03
CA ALA A 50 -14.35 16.60 -2.66
C ALA A 50 -13.83 15.46 -1.76
N ALA A 51 -13.87 14.21 -2.24
CA ALA A 51 -13.26 13.09 -1.52
C ALA A 51 -11.73 13.26 -1.36
N GLY A 52 -11.06 13.81 -2.38
CA GLY A 52 -9.65 14.16 -2.31
C GLY A 52 -9.32 15.24 -1.27
N ILE A 53 -10.14 16.29 -1.17
CA ILE A 53 -10.00 17.35 -0.16
C ILE A 53 -10.17 16.77 1.24
N TYR A 54 -11.26 16.02 1.47
CA TYR A 54 -11.49 15.36 2.75
C TYR A 54 -10.32 14.48 3.17
N ALA A 55 -9.79 13.68 2.24
CA ALA A 55 -8.65 12.81 2.49
C ALA A 55 -7.37 13.58 2.88
N LEU A 56 -7.10 14.73 2.24
CA LEU A 56 -5.96 15.58 2.61
C LEU A 56 -6.12 16.21 3.99
N ASP A 57 -7.33 16.64 4.33
CA ASP A 57 -7.60 17.31 5.60
C ASP A 57 -7.63 16.33 6.79
N ASN A 58 -7.99 15.06 6.57
CA ASN A 58 -8.28 14.12 7.65
C ASN A 58 -7.38 12.87 7.68
N HIS A 59 -6.81 12.43 6.55
CA HIS A 59 -6.16 11.12 6.47
C HIS A 59 -4.63 11.15 6.45
N VAL A 60 -3.99 12.32 6.46
CA VAL A 60 -2.51 12.41 6.42
C VAL A 60 -1.90 11.91 7.74
N GLU A 61 -2.35 12.43 8.87
CA GLU A 61 -1.76 12.13 10.19
C GLU A 61 -1.85 10.65 10.57
N ARG A 62 -2.92 9.97 10.15
CA ARG A 62 -3.15 8.55 10.44
C ARG A 62 -2.28 7.58 9.62
N LEU A 63 -1.54 8.06 8.60
CA LEU A 63 -0.61 7.21 7.85
C LEU A 63 0.45 6.57 8.77
N LYS A 64 0.77 7.22 9.88
CA LYS A 64 1.65 6.65 10.92
C LYS A 64 1.09 5.35 11.51
N ASP A 65 -0.23 5.17 11.54
CA ASP A 65 -0.85 3.95 12.03
C ASP A 65 -0.61 2.78 11.06
N ASP A 66 -0.65 3.05 9.74
CA ASP A 66 -0.28 2.05 8.74
C ASP A 66 1.18 1.62 8.91
N HIS A 67 2.08 2.60 9.13
CA HIS A 67 3.50 2.34 9.35
C HIS A 67 3.71 1.51 10.62
N HIS A 68 3.01 1.85 11.70
CA HIS A 68 3.09 1.13 12.96
C HIS A 68 2.65 -0.33 12.82
N ARG A 69 1.51 -0.58 12.15
CA ARG A 69 1.02 -1.94 11.90
C ARG A 69 1.99 -2.75 11.03
N ALA A 70 2.57 -2.14 10.00
CA ALA A 70 3.56 -2.80 9.14
C ALA A 70 4.83 -3.18 9.92
N ALA A 71 5.29 -2.32 10.84
CA ALA A 71 6.42 -2.61 11.73
C ALA A 71 6.12 -3.79 12.66
N ILE A 72 4.93 -3.84 13.28
CA ILE A 72 4.51 -4.98 14.12
C ILE A 72 4.51 -6.30 13.32
N LEU A 73 3.99 -6.27 12.08
CA LEU A 73 4.01 -7.43 11.20
C LEU A 73 5.45 -7.90 10.89
N ALA A 74 6.35 -6.95 10.62
CA ALA A 74 7.77 -7.24 10.37
C ALA A 74 8.41 -7.95 11.57
N ASP A 75 8.24 -7.39 12.77
CA ASP A 75 8.80 -7.93 14.02
C ASP A 75 8.30 -9.34 14.34
N SER A 76 7.07 -9.66 13.93
CA SER A 76 6.51 -11.01 14.07
C SER A 76 7.10 -11.97 13.05
N LEU A 77 7.21 -11.56 11.77
CA LEU A 77 7.70 -12.40 10.69
C LEU A 77 9.16 -12.83 10.89
N ILE A 78 10.02 -11.94 11.41
CA ILE A 78 11.43 -12.25 11.68
C ILE A 78 11.61 -13.48 12.58
N LYS A 79 10.61 -13.77 13.44
CA LYS A 79 10.64 -14.88 14.41
C LYS A 79 10.19 -16.21 13.81
N LEU A 80 9.65 -16.23 12.59
CA LEU A 80 9.06 -17.43 12.00
C LEU A 80 10.10 -18.27 11.24
N LYS A 81 10.07 -19.59 11.45
CA LYS A 81 11.07 -20.50 10.89
C LYS A 81 11.07 -20.57 9.36
N TRP A 82 9.92 -20.40 8.72
CA TRP A 82 9.74 -20.47 7.27
C TRP A 82 10.10 -19.17 6.53
N ILE A 83 10.43 -18.11 7.27
CA ILE A 83 10.88 -16.83 6.73
C ILE A 83 12.41 -16.83 6.62
N ALA A 84 12.90 -16.46 5.43
CA ALA A 84 14.33 -16.35 5.14
C ALA A 84 14.87 -14.98 5.52
N GLU A 85 14.13 -13.93 5.17
CA GLU A 85 14.55 -12.54 5.30
C GLU A 85 13.31 -11.65 5.37
N VAL A 86 13.36 -10.60 6.19
CA VAL A 86 12.38 -9.50 6.16
C VAL A 86 13.16 -8.25 5.76
N ILE A 87 12.74 -7.60 4.67
CA ILE A 87 13.36 -6.36 4.20
C ILE A 87 13.00 -5.25 5.20
N PRO A 88 13.91 -4.31 5.52
CA PRO A 88 13.62 -3.20 6.42
C PRO A 88 12.33 -2.46 6.04
N VAL A 89 11.47 -2.25 7.02
CA VAL A 89 10.17 -1.58 6.86
C VAL A 89 10.29 -0.14 7.33
N GLU A 90 10.12 0.81 6.41
CA GLU A 90 10.18 2.25 6.71
C GLU A 90 8.79 2.91 6.74
N THR A 91 7.79 2.30 6.08
CA THR A 91 6.44 2.86 5.91
C THR A 91 5.39 1.73 6.01
N ASN A 92 4.33 1.76 5.19
CA ASN A 92 3.24 0.80 5.22
C ASN A 92 3.45 -0.46 4.34
N ILE A 93 4.65 -0.62 3.76
CA ILE A 93 4.97 -1.73 2.87
C ILE A 93 5.89 -2.70 3.59
N LEU A 94 5.46 -3.95 3.66
CA LEU A 94 6.22 -5.07 4.22
C LEU A 94 6.58 -6.05 3.10
N ILE A 95 7.87 -6.32 2.93
CA ILE A 95 8.37 -7.33 1.98
C ILE A 95 9.21 -8.34 2.74
N PHE A 96 8.93 -9.63 2.52
CA PHE A 96 9.69 -10.71 3.13
C PHE A 96 9.92 -11.84 2.13
N LYS A 97 10.99 -12.61 2.35
CA LYS A 97 11.31 -13.81 1.58
C LYS A 97 11.01 -15.07 2.37
N VAL A 98 10.48 -16.08 1.69
CA VAL A 98 10.26 -17.42 2.25
C VAL A 98 11.51 -18.28 2.04
N LYS A 99 11.76 -19.24 2.94
CA LYS A 99 12.87 -20.20 2.81
C LYS A 99 12.54 -21.26 1.76
N ALA A 100 13.53 -21.60 0.93
CA ALA A 100 13.45 -22.78 0.09
C ALA A 100 13.19 -24.05 0.95
N PRO A 101 12.43 -25.03 0.45
CA PRO A 101 11.90 -25.15 -0.91
C PRO A 101 10.58 -24.38 -1.16
N LEU A 102 10.06 -23.63 -0.19
CA LEU A 102 8.81 -22.88 -0.36
C LEU A 102 8.92 -21.84 -1.48
N LEU A 103 7.86 -21.69 -2.26
CA LEU A 103 7.71 -20.61 -3.24
C LEU A 103 6.70 -19.58 -2.72
N ALA A 104 6.97 -18.30 -2.97
CA ALA A 104 6.11 -17.20 -2.53
C ALA A 104 4.67 -17.35 -3.04
N MET A 105 4.51 -17.85 -4.27
CA MET A 105 3.20 -18.09 -4.87
C MET A 105 2.38 -19.13 -4.10
N ASP A 106 3.01 -20.20 -3.62
CA ASP A 106 2.31 -21.27 -2.89
C ASP A 106 1.89 -20.78 -1.50
N VAL A 107 2.77 -20.05 -0.82
CA VAL A 107 2.45 -19.40 0.45
C VAL A 107 1.33 -18.37 0.29
N ALA A 108 1.38 -17.51 -0.74
CA ALA A 108 0.33 -16.54 -1.01
C ALA A 108 -1.03 -17.22 -1.29
N ARG A 109 -1.03 -18.35 -2.02
CA ARG A 109 -2.26 -19.15 -2.22
C ARG A 109 -2.76 -19.75 -0.90
N TYR A 110 -1.88 -20.28 -0.05
CA TYR A 110 -2.25 -20.79 1.26
C TYR A 110 -2.87 -19.69 2.13
N LEU A 111 -2.23 -18.53 2.23
CA LEU A 111 -2.71 -17.36 2.98
C LEU A 111 -4.11 -16.94 2.52
N LYS A 112 -4.36 -16.96 1.20
CA LYS A 112 -5.68 -16.67 0.64
C LYS A 112 -6.76 -17.63 1.15
N THR A 113 -6.46 -18.91 1.35
CA THR A 113 -7.43 -19.87 1.93
C THR A 113 -7.80 -19.53 3.39
N LYS A 114 -6.97 -18.76 4.08
CA LYS A 114 -7.21 -18.24 5.43
C LYS A 114 -7.80 -16.83 5.44
N GLY A 115 -8.18 -16.29 4.28
CA GLY A 115 -8.70 -14.94 4.13
C GLY A 115 -7.64 -13.84 4.09
N LEU A 116 -6.35 -14.18 4.09
CA LEU A 116 -5.25 -13.22 4.03
C LEU A 116 -4.76 -13.04 2.60
N LEU A 117 -5.03 -11.88 2.02
CA LEU A 117 -4.60 -11.54 0.66
C LEU A 117 -3.18 -10.98 0.68
N SER A 118 -2.33 -11.50 -0.21
CA SER A 118 -0.94 -11.09 -0.36
C SER A 118 -0.51 -11.22 -1.82
N ILE A 119 0.59 -10.54 -2.20
CA ILE A 119 1.12 -10.58 -3.56
C ILE A 119 2.50 -11.21 -3.54
N ALA A 120 2.69 -12.31 -4.27
CA ALA A 120 4.03 -12.80 -4.61
C ALA A 120 4.64 -11.86 -5.67
N ILE A 121 5.75 -11.21 -5.33
CA ILE A 121 6.42 -10.22 -6.20
C ILE A 121 7.69 -10.78 -6.87
N ASP A 122 8.15 -11.94 -6.42
CA ASP A 122 9.23 -12.72 -7.05
C ASP A 122 9.13 -14.20 -6.61
N LYS A 123 10.03 -15.07 -7.05
CA LYS A 123 10.06 -16.51 -6.75
C LYS A 123 9.94 -16.82 -5.25
N TYR A 124 10.60 -16.01 -4.40
CA TYR A 124 10.62 -16.19 -2.95
C TYR A 124 10.05 -15.02 -2.16
N ALA A 125 9.72 -13.88 -2.79
CA ALA A 125 9.32 -12.67 -2.09
C ALA A 125 7.80 -12.42 -2.11
N ILE A 126 7.24 -12.07 -0.95
CA ILE A 126 5.83 -11.68 -0.76
C ILE A 126 5.79 -10.24 -0.26
N ARG A 127 4.82 -9.47 -0.76
CA ARG A 127 4.50 -8.11 -0.32
C ARG A 127 3.14 -8.05 0.35
N LEU A 128 3.11 -7.44 1.53
CA LEU A 128 1.92 -6.97 2.23
C LEU A 128 1.94 -5.44 2.29
N VAL A 129 0.76 -4.83 2.32
CA VAL A 129 0.61 -3.38 2.43
C VAL A 129 -0.50 -3.10 3.44
N THR A 130 -0.22 -2.33 4.48
CA THR A 130 -1.22 -1.84 5.44
C THR A 130 -1.87 -0.57 4.89
N HIS A 131 -3.14 -0.35 5.21
CA HIS A 131 -3.92 0.80 4.77
C HIS A 131 -5.08 1.06 5.74
N LEU A 132 -5.82 2.15 5.51
CA LEU A 132 -6.95 2.61 6.31
C LEU A 132 -7.96 1.50 6.68
N ASP A 133 -8.23 0.56 5.77
CA ASP A 133 -9.23 -0.50 5.99
C ASP A 133 -8.64 -1.73 6.72
N PHE A 134 -7.35 -1.72 7.05
CA PHE A 134 -6.69 -2.76 7.85
C PHE A 134 -6.55 -2.29 9.30
N ASN A 135 -7.38 -2.86 10.17
CA ASN A 135 -7.49 -2.48 11.58
C ASN A 135 -6.70 -3.42 12.52
N ASP A 136 -6.76 -3.13 13.82
CA ASP A 136 -5.97 -3.84 14.83
C ASP A 136 -6.51 -5.26 15.12
N GLU A 137 -7.82 -5.51 14.91
CA GLU A 137 -8.37 -6.86 14.97
C GLU A 137 -7.83 -7.72 13.81
N MET A 138 -7.82 -7.18 12.60
CA MET A 138 -7.24 -7.85 11.43
C MET A 138 -5.73 -8.05 11.57
N LEU A 139 -5.01 -7.11 12.19
CA LEU A 139 -3.60 -7.29 12.55
C LEU A 139 -3.43 -8.48 13.50
N THR A 140 -4.23 -8.56 14.55
CA THR A 140 -4.17 -9.65 15.52
C THR A 140 -4.43 -11.00 14.87
N GLU A 141 -5.46 -11.09 14.02
CA GLU A 141 -5.78 -12.32 13.28
C GLU A 141 -4.68 -12.68 12.26
N THR A 142 -4.13 -11.68 11.56
CA THR A 142 -3.00 -11.87 10.65
C THR A 142 -1.79 -12.46 11.39
N LEU A 143 -1.44 -11.92 12.55
CA LEU A 143 -0.32 -12.41 13.36
C LEU A 143 -0.55 -13.86 13.81
N LYS A 144 -1.80 -14.22 14.13
CA LYS A 144 -2.18 -15.59 14.48
C LYS A 144 -2.03 -16.53 13.28
N ILE A 145 -2.64 -16.18 12.14
CA ILE A 145 -2.54 -16.95 10.89
C ILE A 145 -1.06 -17.21 10.53
N LEU A 146 -0.22 -16.18 10.56
CA LEU A 146 1.20 -16.30 10.20
C LEU A 146 1.98 -17.23 11.13
N LYS A 147 1.64 -17.26 12.43
CA LYS A 147 2.27 -18.14 13.43
C LYS A 147 1.78 -19.59 13.34
N GLU A 148 0.53 -19.81 12.95
CA GLU A 148 -0.06 -21.14 12.81
C GLU A 148 0.35 -21.86 11.52
N ILE A 149 0.97 -21.14 10.58
CA ILE A 149 1.54 -21.75 9.38
C ILE A 149 2.67 -22.71 9.77
N SER A 150 2.37 -24.00 9.61
CA SER A 150 3.35 -25.07 9.56
C SER A 150 3.41 -25.57 8.12
N PHE A 151 4.59 -25.52 7.53
CA PHE A 151 4.91 -26.19 6.28
C PHE A 151 5.61 -27.52 6.56
#